data_AF-A0AAP2DQS7-F1
#
_entry.id   AF-A0AAP2DQS7-F1
#
_cell.length_a   1.000
_cell.length_b   1.000
_cell.length_c   1.000
_cell.angle_alpha   90.00
_cell.angle_beta   90.00
_cell.angle_gamma   90.00
#
_symmetry.space_group_name_H-M   'P 1'
#
loop_
_entity.id
_entity.type
_entity.pdbx_description
1 polymer ?
#
loop_
_entity_poly.entity_id
_entity_poly.type
_entity_poly.pdbx_seq_one_letter_code
_entity_poly.pdbx_strand_id
1 'polypeptide(L)'
;MIKALQVKCVVMLAVLFLGGHLSMAQSYVSVKILNEPGLPVKWMKDSLCLTDEQASVVAALDARYAIRFDSLRTSHADRYAKFQHAYRLYEARDHELKFILTEQQFVVYQAEWEQQKASGWYATGRNNNQP
;
A
#
# COMPACT_ATOMS: atom_id res chain seq x y z
N MET A 1 -6.91 -15.55 -35.86
CA MET A 1 -5.94 -15.60 -34.74
C MET A 1 -5.57 -14.17 -34.36
N ILE A 2 -6.24 -13.60 -33.36
CA ILE A 2 -5.97 -12.24 -32.88
C ILE A 2 -4.96 -12.36 -31.73
N LYS A 3 -3.77 -11.77 -31.91
CA LYS A 3 -2.69 -11.75 -30.93
C LYS A 3 -2.76 -10.49 -30.07
N ALA A 4 -2.43 -10.70 -28.80
CA ALA A 4 -1.88 -9.74 -27.83
C ALA A 4 -2.81 -8.62 -27.31
N LEU A 5 -3.53 -9.00 -26.26
CA LEU A 5 -4.09 -8.13 -25.23
C LEU A 5 -2.94 -7.41 -24.49
N GLN A 6 -2.62 -6.20 -24.92
CA GLN A 6 -1.85 -5.23 -24.13
C GLN A 6 -2.79 -4.05 -23.87
N VAL A 7 -3.77 -4.27 -23.00
CA VAL A 7 -4.65 -3.21 -22.48
C VAL A 7 -3.84 -2.43 -21.45
N LYS A 8 -2.88 -1.66 -21.96
CA LYS A 8 -2.31 -0.54 -21.24
C LYS A 8 -3.41 0.51 -21.13
N CYS A 9 -3.62 1.00 -19.92
CA CYS A 9 -4.52 2.06 -19.48
C CYS A 9 -4.82 3.12 -20.56
N VAL A 10 -5.71 2.81 -21.49
CA VAL A 10 -6.22 3.72 -22.50
C VAL A 10 -7.72 3.63 -22.37
N VAL A 11 -8.29 4.55 -21.60
CA VAL A 11 -9.48 5.36 -21.89
C VAL A 11 -9.85 6.12 -20.62
N MET A 12 -9.59 7.43 -20.62
CA MET A 12 -10.46 8.50 -20.13
C MET A 12 -9.66 9.80 -20.27
N LEU A 13 -9.63 10.41 -21.45
CA LEU A 13 -10.67 11.26 -22.04
C LEU A 13 -10.95 12.48 -21.18
N ALA A 14 -10.46 13.61 -21.70
CA ALA A 14 -10.44 14.93 -21.14
C ALA A 14 -11.83 15.44 -20.74
N VAL A 15 -11.91 16.04 -19.55
CA VAL A 15 -12.93 17.06 -19.24
C VAL A 15 -12.20 18.28 -18.70
N LEU A 16 -12.15 19.30 -19.55
CA LEU A 16 -11.78 20.66 -19.21
C LEU A 16 -12.83 21.23 -18.24
N PHE A 17 -12.46 21.42 -16.98
CA PHE A 17 -13.15 22.36 -16.10
C PHE A 17 -12.18 23.46 -15.67
N LEU A 18 -12.38 24.63 -16.28
CA LEU A 18 -11.98 25.92 -15.74
C LEU A 18 -12.80 26.18 -14.48
N GLY A 19 -12.15 26.40 -13.34
CA GLY A 19 -12.77 26.99 -12.16
C GLY A 19 -12.41 26.32 -10.85
N GLY A 20 -11.58 27.01 -10.06
CA GLY A 20 -11.39 26.72 -8.64
C GLY A 20 -9.99 26.24 -8.32
N HIS A 21 -9.09 27.19 -8.00
CA HIS A 21 -7.90 26.90 -7.22
C HIS A 21 -8.33 26.49 -5.80
N LEU A 22 -8.72 25.22 -5.62
CA LEU A 22 -8.57 24.61 -4.31
C LEU A 22 -7.07 24.41 -4.13
N SER A 23 -6.48 25.26 -3.30
CA SER A 23 -5.22 24.99 -2.62
C SER A 23 -5.39 23.69 -1.84
N MET A 24 -5.18 22.55 -2.50
CA MET A 24 -4.93 21.31 -1.81
C MET A 24 -3.57 21.50 -1.14
N ALA A 25 -3.61 21.92 0.12
CA ALA A 25 -2.51 21.78 1.04
C ALA A 25 -2.18 20.29 1.10
N GLN A 26 -1.34 19.86 0.17
CA GLN A 26 -0.75 18.54 0.12
C GLN A 26 0.24 18.50 1.29
N SER A 27 -0.29 18.32 2.50
CA SER A 27 0.48 17.80 3.63
C SER A 27 0.83 16.36 3.27
N TYR A 28 1.77 16.23 2.34
CA TYR A 28 2.55 15.05 2.16
C TYR A 28 3.35 14.94 3.44
N VAL A 29 2.75 14.33 4.46
CA VAL A 29 3.49 13.91 5.63
C VAL A 29 4.52 12.93 5.08
N SER A 30 5.71 13.45 4.83
CA SER A 30 6.90 12.67 4.52
C SER A 30 7.29 11.96 5.82
N VAL A 31 6.42 11.05 6.27
CA VAL A 31 6.83 9.98 7.17
C VAL A 31 7.84 9.24 6.32
N LYS A 32 9.13 9.38 6.66
CA LYS A 32 10.16 8.45 6.20
C LYS A 32 9.53 7.07 6.31
N ILE A 33 9.18 6.49 5.17
CA ILE A 33 8.52 5.19 5.09
C ILE A 33 9.54 4.23 5.69
N LEU A 34 9.37 3.96 6.99
CA LEU A 34 9.95 2.82 7.65
C LEU A 34 9.61 1.61 6.79
N ASN A 35 10.49 0.62 6.80
CA ASN A 35 10.34 -0.65 6.08
C ASN A 35 9.13 -1.47 6.61
N GLU A 36 7.94 -0.91 6.52
CA GLU A 36 6.68 -1.53 6.87
C GLU A 36 6.29 -2.44 5.71
N PRO A 37 6.11 -3.75 5.94
CA PRO A 37 5.73 -4.68 4.89
C PRO A 37 4.35 -4.31 4.33
N GLY A 38 4.34 -3.97 3.06
CA GLY A 38 3.15 -3.51 2.36
C GLY A 38 3.54 -2.85 1.05
N LEU A 39 2.56 -2.77 0.16
CA LEU A 39 2.74 -2.06 -1.11
C LEU A 39 2.76 -0.55 -0.86
N PRO A 40 3.77 0.20 -1.34
CA PRO A 40 3.81 1.64 -1.17
C PRO A 40 2.58 2.31 -1.80
N VAL A 41 2.01 3.33 -1.14
CA VAL A 41 0.88 4.11 -1.69
C VAL A 41 1.18 4.63 -3.10
N LYS A 42 2.42 5.01 -3.37
CA LYS A 42 2.86 5.42 -4.71
C LYS A 42 2.66 4.29 -5.74
N TRP A 43 3.09 3.07 -5.42
CA TRP A 43 2.86 1.92 -6.29
C TRP A 43 1.37 1.66 -6.46
N MET A 44 0.58 1.78 -5.39
CA MET A 44 -0.86 1.56 -5.46
C MET A 44 -1.54 2.59 -6.36
N LYS A 45 -1.19 3.88 -6.21
CA LYS A 45 -1.70 4.94 -7.07
C LYS A 45 -1.39 4.69 -8.54
N ASP A 46 -0.14 4.32 -8.84
CA ASP A 46 0.33 4.12 -10.21
C ASP A 46 -0.24 2.82 -10.83
N SER A 47 -0.30 1.72 -10.07
CA SER A 47 -0.60 0.37 -10.58
C SER A 47 -2.06 -0.03 -10.45
N LEU A 48 -2.77 0.50 -9.45
CA LEU A 48 -4.21 0.28 -9.24
C LEU A 48 -5.05 1.45 -9.76
N CYS A 49 -4.41 2.50 -10.29
CA CYS A 49 -5.05 3.73 -10.75
C CYS A 49 -5.99 4.30 -9.68
N LEU A 50 -5.52 4.43 -8.43
CA LEU A 50 -6.32 4.99 -7.35
C LEU A 50 -6.75 6.42 -7.69
N THR A 51 -8.00 6.76 -7.39
CA THR A 51 -8.42 8.16 -7.37
C THR A 51 -7.66 8.92 -6.28
N ASP A 52 -7.61 10.24 -6.37
CA ASP A 52 -6.97 11.05 -5.33
C ASP A 52 -7.64 10.87 -3.95
N GLU A 53 -8.95 10.65 -3.95
CA GLU A 53 -9.71 10.32 -2.74
C GLU A 53 -9.28 8.95 -2.16
N GLN A 54 -9.26 7.90 -2.98
CA GLN A 54 -8.80 6.58 -2.56
C GLN A 54 -7.35 6.64 -2.05
N ALA A 55 -6.46 7.32 -2.77
CA ALA A 55 -5.06 7.46 -2.38
C ALA A 55 -4.90 8.18 -1.02
N SER A 56 -5.71 9.21 -0.77
CA SER A 56 -5.75 9.91 0.52
C SER A 56 -6.21 8.98 1.65
N VAL A 57 -7.28 8.21 1.43
CA VAL A 57 -7.80 7.25 2.43
C VAL A 57 -6.81 6.12 2.69
N VAL A 58 -6.17 5.58 1.66
CA VAL A 58 -5.11 4.56 1.79
C VAL A 58 -3.90 5.12 2.55
N ALA A 59 -3.46 6.34 2.26
CA ALA A 59 -2.35 6.96 2.99
C ALA A 59 -2.68 7.14 4.48
N ALA A 60 -3.91 7.54 4.80
CA ALA A 60 -4.37 7.63 6.18
C ALA A 60 -4.46 6.25 6.86
N LEU A 61 -4.90 5.22 6.15
CA LEU A 61 -4.88 3.83 6.62
C LEU A 61 -3.45 3.38 6.94
N ASP A 62 -2.51 3.58 6.01
CA ASP A 62 -1.11 3.19 6.18
C ASP A 62 -0.46 3.92 7.35
N ALA A 63 -0.73 5.20 7.54
CA ALA A 63 -0.24 5.95 8.70
C ALA A 63 -0.73 5.36 10.03
N ARG A 64 -1.99 4.91 10.13
CA ARG A 64 -2.51 4.25 11.34
C ARG A 64 -1.80 2.94 11.63
N TYR A 65 -1.56 2.14 10.59
CA TYR A 65 -0.91 0.84 10.75
C TYR A 65 0.58 0.97 11.03
N ALA A 66 1.27 1.96 10.46
CA ALA A 66 2.66 2.27 10.77
C ALA A 66 2.87 2.52 12.28
N ILE A 67 1.99 3.28 12.92
CA ILE A 67 2.04 3.51 14.38
C ILE A 67 1.92 2.19 15.17
N ARG A 68 1.05 1.28 14.72
CA ARG A 68 0.84 -0.02 15.37
C ARG A 68 2.05 -0.94 15.21
N PHE A 69 2.66 -0.96 14.03
CA PHE A 69 3.88 -1.71 13.78
C PHE A 69 5.07 -1.13 14.56
N ASP A 70 5.20 0.19 14.65
CA ASP A 70 6.22 0.83 15.48
C ASP A 70 6.07 0.49 16.97
N SER A 71 4.83 0.47 17.46
CA SER A 71 4.52 0.03 18.82
C SER A 71 4.90 -1.44 19.04
N LEU A 72 4.65 -2.30 18.04
CA LEU A 72 5.03 -3.71 18.11
C LEU A 72 6.55 -3.90 18.07
N ARG A 73 7.25 -3.14 17.23
CA ARG A 73 8.72 -3.15 17.10
C ARG A 73 9.39 -2.81 18.42
N THR A 74 8.89 -1.78 19.10
CA THR A 74 9.42 -1.28 20.38
C THR A 74 8.96 -2.08 21.60
N SER A 75 8.00 -3.01 21.45
CA SER A 75 7.54 -3.84 22.56
C SER A 75 8.59 -4.83 23.09
N HIS A 76 8.42 -5.31 24.33
CA HIS A 76 9.27 -6.33 24.95
C HIS A 76 8.84 -7.78 24.63
N ALA A 77 7.85 -7.97 23.76
CA ALA A 77 7.40 -9.30 23.36
C ALA A 77 8.50 -10.09 22.66
N ASP A 78 8.48 -11.41 22.78
CA ASP A 78 9.42 -12.28 22.08
C ASP A 78 9.20 -12.21 20.55
N ARG A 79 10.17 -12.72 19.80
CA ARG A 79 10.16 -12.65 18.33
C ARG A 79 8.95 -13.35 17.71
N TYR A 80 8.53 -14.49 18.25
CA TYR A 80 7.43 -15.25 17.71
C TYR A 80 6.09 -14.55 17.98
N ALA A 81 5.90 -14.04 19.20
CA ALA A 81 4.75 -13.20 19.53
C ALA A 81 4.70 -11.97 18.62
N LYS A 82 5.82 -11.24 18.45
CA LYS A 82 5.89 -10.11 17.51
C LYS A 82 5.50 -10.50 16.09
N PHE A 83 5.99 -11.65 15.59
CA PHE A 83 5.61 -12.14 14.27
C PHE A 83 4.10 -12.39 14.15
N GLN A 84 3.49 -13.09 15.12
CA GLN A 84 2.05 -13.35 15.11
C GLN A 84 1.22 -12.06 15.15
N HIS A 85 1.64 -11.09 15.96
CA HIS A 85 0.98 -9.78 16.05
C HIS A 85 1.11 -8.99 14.74
N ALA A 86 2.30 -8.99 14.13
CA ALA A 86 2.52 -8.34 12.85
C ALA A 86 1.65 -8.96 11.76
N TYR A 87 1.56 -10.30 11.74
CA TYR A 87 0.71 -11.03 10.81
C TYR A 87 -0.76 -10.60 10.91
N ARG A 88 -1.32 -10.52 12.12
CA ARG A 88 -2.68 -10.04 12.34
C ARG A 88 -2.89 -8.58 11.92
N LEU A 89 -1.87 -7.73 12.10
CA LEU A 89 -1.93 -6.34 11.64
C LEU A 89 -2.00 -6.27 10.11
N TYR A 90 -1.29 -7.13 9.38
CA TYR A 90 -1.44 -7.20 7.92
C TYR A 90 -2.83 -7.66 7.50
N GLU A 91 -3.36 -8.73 8.10
CA GLU A 91 -4.71 -9.22 7.77
C GLU A 91 -5.77 -8.16 8.04
N ALA A 92 -5.66 -7.44 9.16
CA ALA A 92 -6.57 -6.35 9.48
C ALA A 92 -6.46 -5.17 8.49
N ARG A 93 -5.24 -4.80 8.09
CA ARG A 93 -5.00 -3.78 7.06
C ARG A 93 -5.58 -4.20 5.71
N ASP A 94 -5.32 -5.42 5.27
CA ASP A 94 -5.84 -5.96 3.99
C ASP A 94 -7.37 -6.00 3.99
N HIS A 95 -7.98 -6.35 5.13
CA HIS A 95 -9.43 -6.30 5.29
C HIS A 95 -9.97 -4.88 5.16
N GLU A 96 -9.35 -3.87 5.79
CA GLU A 96 -9.74 -2.46 5.63
C GLU A 96 -9.54 -1.97 4.19
N LEU A 97 -8.45 -2.36 3.53
CA LEU A 97 -8.17 -2.02 2.13
C LEU A 97 -9.27 -2.47 1.17
N LYS A 98 -9.87 -3.63 1.41
CA LYS A 98 -10.95 -4.17 0.56
C LYS A 98 -12.17 -3.26 0.48
N PHE A 99 -12.41 -2.42 1.50
CA PHE A 99 -13.52 -1.46 1.49
C PHE A 99 -13.17 -0.12 0.82
N ILE A 100 -11.89 0.15 0.59
CA ILE A 100 -11.40 1.38 -0.05
C ILE A 100 -11.19 1.14 -1.55
N LEU A 101 -10.67 -0.03 -1.90
CA LEU A 101 -10.43 -0.43 -3.27
C LEU A 101 -11.70 -0.98 -3.92
N THR A 102 -11.82 -0.83 -5.24
CA THR A 102 -12.79 -1.63 -6.00
C THR A 102 -12.39 -3.10 -5.97
N GLU A 103 -13.33 -3.99 -6.25
CA GLU A 103 -13.05 -5.43 -6.30
C GLU A 103 -11.91 -5.76 -7.28
N GLN A 104 -11.90 -5.13 -8.46
CA GLN A 104 -10.85 -5.33 -9.46
C GLN A 104 -9.48 -4.82 -8.97
N GLN A 105 -9.43 -3.65 -8.34
CA GLN A 105 -8.21 -3.10 -7.75
C GLN A 105 -7.68 -4.01 -6.63
N PHE A 106 -8.59 -4.56 -5.82
CA PHE A 106 -8.23 -5.44 -4.72
C PHE A 106 -7.65 -6.78 -5.20
N VAL A 107 -8.16 -7.34 -6.30
CA VAL A 107 -7.58 -8.55 -6.92
C VAL A 107 -6.14 -8.31 -7.39
N VAL A 108 -5.87 -7.18 -8.06
CA VAL A 108 -4.50 -6.84 -8.51
C VAL A 108 -3.57 -6.63 -7.31
N TYR A 109 -4.06 -5.93 -6.28
CA TYR A 109 -3.35 -5.76 -5.01
C TYR A 109 -2.97 -7.10 -4.36
N GLN A 110 -3.92 -8.03 -4.25
CA GLN A 110 -3.66 -9.34 -3.65
C GLN A 110 -2.64 -10.15 -4.44
N ALA A 111 -2.73 -10.17 -5.77
CA ALA A 111 -1.78 -10.89 -6.61
C ALA A 111 -0.34 -10.39 -6.41
N GLU A 112 -0.14 -9.07 -6.40
CA GLU A 112 1.16 -8.47 -6.15
C GLU A 112 1.66 -8.74 -4.73
N TRP A 113 0.75 -8.69 -3.74
CA TRP A 113 1.08 -9.00 -2.36
C TRP A 113 1.53 -10.45 -2.19
N GLU A 114 0.84 -11.39 -2.84
CA GLU A 114 1.23 -12.79 -2.88
C GLU A 114 2.57 -13.01 -3.58
N GLN A 115 2.86 -12.27 -4.65
CA GLN A 115 4.14 -12.32 -5.33
C GLN A 115 5.29 -11.83 -4.44
N GLN A 116 5.11 -10.70 -3.74
CA GLN A 116 6.10 -10.20 -2.78
C GLN A 116 6.31 -11.18 -1.64
N LYS A 117 5.23 -11.81 -1.18
CA LYS A 117 5.32 -12.90 -0.23
C LYS A 117 6.19 -14.03 -0.81
N ALA A 118 5.84 -14.59 -1.95
CA ALA A 118 6.59 -15.68 -2.56
C ALA A 118 8.08 -15.34 -2.79
N SER A 119 8.41 -14.07 -3.08
CA SER A 119 9.79 -13.60 -3.29
C SER A 119 10.68 -13.60 -2.04
N GLY A 120 10.12 -13.90 -0.85
CA GLY A 120 10.87 -13.90 0.40
C GLY A 120 11.16 -12.49 0.94
N TRP A 121 10.51 -11.46 0.40
CA TRP A 121 10.63 -10.09 0.91
C TRP A 121 10.23 -10.00 2.39
N TYR A 122 9.30 -10.86 2.86
CA TYR A 122 9.00 -11.03 4.30
C TYR A 122 10.03 -11.85 5.08
N ALA A 123 10.76 -12.76 4.42
CA ALA A 123 11.65 -13.73 5.06
C ALA A 123 13.03 -13.12 5.31
N THR A 124 13.46 -12.20 4.46
CA THR A 124 14.69 -11.45 4.66
C THR A 124 14.43 -10.27 5.60
N GLY A 125 14.45 -10.54 6.91
CA GLY A 125 14.90 -9.54 7.86
C GLY A 125 16.35 -9.18 7.49
N ARG A 126 16.53 -8.26 6.54
CA ARG A 126 17.85 -7.85 6.08
C ARG A 126 18.57 -7.21 7.26
N ASN A 127 19.48 -8.01 7.79
CA ASN A 127 20.74 -7.59 8.39
C ASN A 127 21.38 -6.49 7.51
N ASN A 128 20.98 -5.24 7.73
CA ASN A 128 21.60 -4.05 7.14
C ASN A 128 22.58 -3.40 8.13
N ASN A 129 23.16 -4.18 9.05
CA ASN A 129 24.52 -3.96 9.48
C ASN A 129 25.43 -4.63 8.44
N GLN A 130 25.55 -4.01 7.26
CA GLN A 130 26.74 -4.14 6.44
C GLN A 130 27.50 -2.80 6.53
N PRO A 131 28.85 -2.90 6.62
CA PRO A 131 29.72 -1.91 7.28
C PRO A 131 29.71 -0.51 6.67
#